data_AF-A0A949JGR1-F1
#
_entry.id   AF-A0A949JGR1-F1
#
_cell.length_a   1.000
_cell.length_b   1.000
_cell.length_c   1.000
_cell.angle_alpha   90.00
_cell.angle_beta   90.00
_cell.angle_gamma   90.00
#
_symmetry.space_group_name_H-M   'P 1'
#
loop_
_entity.id
_entity.type
_entity.pdbx_description
1 polymer ?
#
loop_
_entity_poly.entity_id
_entity_poly.type
_entity_poly.pdbx_seq_one_letter_code
_entity_poly.pdbx_strand_id
1 'polypeptide(L)'
;MVGRGLDSARELAADAGFRTLKTHDALGRDRAQAFTRNWQVCFQSPSPGTHPTGTEVDLGAVKLDEECPEQDQRPEKAGANMPDFSGKSLRAARGALDETSGITTEDATGEKRLIVLESNWRVCSQKPAAGEPLEGRPVSFTAVKFGETCP
;
A
#
# COMPACT_ATOMS: atom_id res chain seq x y z
N MET A 1 17.48 -7.47 4.93
CA MET A 1 17.49 -6.77 3.62
C MET A 1 17.14 -5.28 3.75
N VAL A 2 16.57 -4.84 4.87
CA VAL A 2 16.37 -3.42 5.21
C VAL A 2 17.62 -2.57 4.93
N GLY A 3 17.44 -1.38 4.37
CA GLY A 3 18.48 -0.42 4.01
C GLY A 3 19.15 -0.65 2.66
N ARG A 4 18.80 -1.73 1.94
CA ARG A 4 19.32 -2.01 0.59
C ARG A 4 18.38 -1.48 -0.49
N GLY A 5 18.93 -1.27 -1.69
CA GLY A 5 18.11 -1.12 -2.90
C GLY A 5 17.27 -2.39 -3.12
N LEU A 6 16.01 -2.22 -3.56
CA LEU A 6 15.06 -3.33 -3.70
C LEU A 6 15.58 -4.38 -4.67
N ASP A 7 16.22 -3.99 -5.76
CA ASP A 7 16.79 -4.93 -6.74
C ASP A 7 17.84 -5.86 -6.10
N SER A 8 18.81 -5.29 -5.39
CA SER A 8 19.84 -6.04 -4.65
C SER A 8 19.25 -6.91 -3.54
N ALA A 9 18.19 -6.46 -2.88
CA ALA A 9 17.50 -7.28 -1.88
C ALA A 9 16.83 -8.50 -2.52
N ARG A 10 16.19 -8.34 -3.68
CA ARG A 10 15.56 -9.46 -4.41
C ARG A 10 16.59 -10.50 -4.86
N GLU A 11 17.74 -10.05 -5.38
CA GLU A 11 18.85 -10.92 -5.75
C GLU A 11 19.39 -11.69 -4.53
N LEU A 12 19.63 -10.99 -3.42
CA LEU A 12 20.10 -11.64 -2.19
C LEU A 12 19.12 -12.71 -1.67
N ALA A 13 17.81 -12.45 -1.74
CA ALA A 13 16.80 -13.44 -1.35
C ALA A 13 16.82 -14.66 -2.30
N ALA A 14 16.95 -14.43 -3.61
CA ALA A 14 17.02 -15.49 -4.60
C ALA A 14 18.28 -16.36 -4.43
N ASP A 15 19.45 -15.74 -4.20
CA ASP A 15 20.72 -16.43 -3.94
C ASP A 15 20.67 -17.25 -2.65
N ALA A 16 19.95 -16.78 -1.65
CA ALA A 16 19.68 -17.53 -0.42
C ALA A 16 18.63 -18.65 -0.60
N GLY A 17 18.04 -18.79 -1.79
CA GLY A 17 17.13 -19.86 -2.16
C GLY A 17 15.64 -19.58 -1.86
N PHE A 18 15.28 -18.37 -1.41
CA PHE A 18 13.88 -18.00 -1.21
C PHE A 18 13.14 -17.93 -2.54
N ARG A 19 12.00 -18.61 -2.63
CA ARG A 19 11.22 -18.72 -3.88
C ARG A 19 9.99 -17.84 -3.94
N THR A 20 9.52 -17.38 -2.78
CA THR A 20 8.29 -16.59 -2.65
C THR A 20 8.66 -15.22 -2.09
N LEU A 21 8.69 -14.23 -2.97
CA LEU A 21 9.03 -12.86 -2.61
C LEU A 21 7.88 -11.94 -3.01
N LYS A 22 7.33 -11.23 -2.02
CA LYS A 22 6.40 -10.13 -2.22
C LYS A 22 7.10 -8.82 -1.95
N THR A 23 6.66 -7.80 -2.67
CA THR A 23 7.14 -6.44 -2.50
C THR A 23 5.95 -5.51 -2.56
N HIS A 24 5.98 -4.44 -1.79
CA HIS A 24 4.91 -3.46 -1.77
C HIS A 24 5.44 -2.06 -1.46
N ASP A 25 4.62 -1.05 -1.73
CA ASP A 25 4.92 0.35 -1.42
C ASP A 25 4.62 0.64 0.05
N ALA A 26 5.68 0.88 0.83
CA ALA A 26 5.59 1.08 2.28
C ALA A 26 4.96 2.43 2.69
N LEU A 27 4.67 3.33 1.74
CA LEU A 27 3.96 4.60 1.98
C LEU A 27 2.43 4.46 1.83
N GLY A 28 1.91 3.24 1.65
CA GLY A 28 0.47 3.04 1.51
C GLY A 28 -0.09 3.58 0.19
N ARG A 29 0.78 3.77 -0.80
CA ARG A 29 0.41 4.29 -2.14
C ARG A 29 0.17 3.21 -3.18
N ASP A 30 0.54 1.97 -2.86
CA ASP A 30 0.49 0.80 -3.75
C ASP A 30 0.98 1.09 -5.18
N ARG A 31 2.02 1.91 -5.33
CA ARG A 31 2.58 2.21 -6.66
C ARG A 31 3.30 0.97 -7.18
N ALA A 32 3.10 0.67 -8.46
CA ALA A 32 3.78 -0.44 -9.11
C ALA A 32 5.31 -0.27 -9.08
N GLN A 33 6.01 -1.29 -8.60
CA GLN A 33 7.47 -1.32 -8.46
C GLN A 33 8.16 -1.83 -9.73
N ALA A 34 7.74 -1.35 -10.91
CA ALA A 34 8.19 -1.85 -12.22
C ALA A 34 9.70 -1.70 -12.45
N PHE A 35 10.35 -0.73 -11.80
CA PHE A 35 11.80 -0.52 -11.83
C PHE A 35 12.36 -0.58 -10.42
N THR A 36 12.59 -1.78 -9.91
CA THR A 36 13.10 -2.10 -8.56
C THR A 36 14.36 -1.33 -8.18
N ARG A 37 15.24 -1.01 -9.15
CA ARG A 37 16.43 -0.17 -8.93
C ARG A 37 16.14 1.23 -8.39
N ASN A 38 14.92 1.75 -8.58
CA ASN A 38 14.50 3.07 -8.09
C ASN A 38 13.82 3.01 -6.72
N TRP A 39 14.01 1.93 -5.97
CA TRP A 39 13.38 1.71 -4.67
C TRP A 39 14.39 1.21 -3.65
N GLN A 40 14.15 1.51 -2.38
CA GLN A 40 14.91 1.03 -1.22
C GLN A 40 13.98 0.30 -0.24
N VAL A 41 14.50 -0.74 0.40
CA VAL A 41 13.77 -1.56 1.37
C VAL A 41 13.79 -0.90 2.75
N CYS A 42 12.61 -0.63 3.29
CA CYS A 42 12.41 -0.10 4.64
C CYS A 42 12.01 -1.18 5.63
N PHE A 43 11.19 -2.14 5.19
CA PHE A 43 10.64 -3.19 6.04
C PHE A 43 10.85 -4.56 5.43
N GLN A 44 10.97 -5.56 6.30
CA GLN A 44 11.07 -6.95 5.92
C GLN A 44 10.25 -7.80 6.88
N SER A 45 9.43 -8.70 6.33
CA SER A 45 8.80 -9.79 7.06
C SER A 45 9.12 -11.12 6.37
N PRO A 46 9.50 -12.20 7.07
CA PRO A 46 9.80 -12.24 8.49
C PRO A 46 11.04 -11.41 8.85
N SER A 47 11.21 -11.10 10.14
CA SER A 47 12.38 -10.39 10.65
C SER A 47 13.70 -11.06 10.22
N PRO A 48 14.80 -10.30 10.09
CA PRO A 48 16.10 -10.84 9.69
C PRO A 48 16.52 -12.07 10.50
N GLY A 49 17.02 -13.10 9.84
CA GLY A 49 17.46 -14.35 10.47
C GLY A 49 17.44 -15.54 9.51
N THR A 50 17.65 -16.74 10.05
CA THR A 50 17.54 -18.00 9.31
C THR A 50 16.08 -18.44 9.24
N HIS A 51 15.59 -18.65 8.03
CA HIS A 51 14.24 -19.13 7.75
C HIS A 51 14.27 -20.27 6.72
N PRO A 52 13.28 -21.17 6.71
CA PRO A 52 13.09 -22.11 5.62
C PRO A 52 12.97 -21.37 4.27
N THR A 53 13.55 -21.92 3.21
CA THR A 53 13.52 -21.30 1.86
C THR A 53 12.13 -21.26 1.22
N GLY A 54 11.18 -22.04 1.75
CA GLY A 54 9.77 -21.98 1.37
C GLY A 54 8.99 -20.84 2.04
N THR A 55 9.58 -20.13 3.00
CA THR A 55 8.93 -19.01 3.69
C THR A 55 8.77 -17.83 2.73
N GLU A 56 7.57 -17.25 2.70
CA GLU A 56 7.33 -16.00 1.99
C GLU A 56 8.08 -14.86 2.66
N VAL A 57 8.85 -14.12 1.87
CA VAL A 57 9.49 -12.88 2.31
C VAL A 57 8.72 -11.72 1.69
N ASP A 58 8.31 -10.77 2.50
CA ASP A 58 7.64 -9.54 2.08
C ASP A 58 8.55 -8.34 2.37
N LEU A 59 8.75 -7.50 1.36
CA LEU A 59 9.60 -6.32 1.42
C LEU A 59 8.77 -5.05 1.21
N GLY A 60 8.66 -4.25 2.27
CA GLY A 60 8.10 -2.90 2.19
C GLY A 60 9.19 -1.94 1.71
N ALA A 61 8.93 -1.24 0.61
CA ALA A 61 9.93 -0.37 -0.01
C ALA A 61 9.34 1.00 -0.41
N VAL A 62 10.20 2.01 -0.45
CA VAL A 62 9.90 3.38 -0.88
C VAL A 62 10.81 3.78 -2.04
N LYS A 63 10.50 4.87 -2.75
CA LYS A 63 11.40 5.39 -3.79
C LYS A 63 12.71 5.88 -3.16
N LEU A 64 13.78 5.93 -3.94
CA LEU A 64 15.10 6.37 -3.44
C LEU A 64 15.12 7.82 -2.93
N ASP A 65 14.22 8.67 -3.42
CA ASP A 65 14.04 10.07 -3.03
C ASP A 65 13.02 10.25 -1.88
N GLU A 66 12.50 9.15 -1.34
CA GLU A 66 11.55 9.14 -0.23
C GLU A 66 12.18 8.57 1.04
N GLU A 67 11.73 9.06 2.19
CA GLU A 67 12.16 8.56 3.49
C GLU A 67 11.37 7.31 3.89
N CYS A 68 12.06 6.39 4.56
CA CYS A 68 11.38 5.26 5.18
C CYS A 68 10.50 5.77 6.32
N PRO A 69 9.18 5.47 6.32
CA PRO A 69 8.33 5.84 7.44
C PRO A 69 8.75 5.06 8.69
N GLU A 70 8.32 5.51 9.88
CA GLU A 70 8.59 4.77 11.13
C GLU A 70 7.89 3.41 11.16
N GLN A 71 6.73 3.33 10.50
CA GLN A 71 5.90 2.13 10.41
C GLN A 71 5.47 1.91 8.98
N ASP A 72 5.32 0.66 8.59
CA ASP A 72 4.80 0.28 7.28
C ASP A 72 3.36 0.79 7.13
N GLN A 73 3.13 1.59 6.09
CA GLN A 73 1.83 2.22 5.85
C GLN A 73 0.96 1.40 4.88
N ARG A 74 1.33 0.16 4.53
CA ARG A 74 0.40 -0.69 3.77
C ARG A 74 -0.85 -0.96 4.62
N PRO A 75 -2.06 -0.64 4.12
CA PRO A 75 -3.28 -0.88 4.88
C PRO A 75 -3.50 -2.38 5.09
N GLU A 76 -4.15 -2.72 6.20
CA GLU A 76 -4.58 -4.08 6.48
C GLU A 76 -5.62 -4.54 5.46
N LYS A 77 -5.62 -5.84 5.14
CA LYS A 77 -6.68 -6.45 4.34
C LYS A 77 -7.99 -6.36 5.12
N ALA A 78 -9.05 -5.91 4.44
CA ALA A 78 -10.36 -5.79 5.05
C ALA A 78 -10.90 -7.18 5.43
N GLY A 79 -11.36 -7.30 6.68
CA GLY A 79 -12.09 -8.46 7.17
C GLY A 79 -13.57 -8.10 7.32
N ALA A 80 -14.13 -8.32 8.51
CA ALA A 80 -15.50 -7.91 8.82
C ALA A 80 -15.66 -6.38 8.95
N ASN A 81 -14.61 -5.69 9.39
CA ASN A 81 -14.62 -4.26 9.66
C ASN A 81 -13.78 -3.49 8.64
N MET A 82 -14.16 -2.23 8.44
CA MET A 82 -13.55 -1.30 7.52
C MET A 82 -12.17 -0.83 8.05
N PRO A 83 -11.07 -1.06 7.33
CA PRO A 83 -9.75 -0.53 7.69
C PRO A 83 -9.71 1.00 7.64
N ASP A 84 -8.73 1.61 8.29
CA ASP A 84 -8.45 3.04 8.14
C ASP A 84 -7.60 3.29 6.88
N PHE A 85 -8.21 3.92 5.88
CA PHE A 85 -7.54 4.32 4.64
C PHE A 85 -7.13 5.79 4.64
N SER A 86 -7.33 6.53 5.73
CA SER A 86 -6.99 7.94 5.82
C SER A 86 -5.50 8.17 5.51
N GLY A 87 -5.22 9.06 4.56
CA GLY A 87 -3.85 9.35 4.13
C GLY A 87 -3.21 8.29 3.21
N LYS A 88 -3.86 7.14 3.02
CA LYS A 88 -3.45 6.11 2.05
C LYS A 88 -3.96 6.45 0.65
N SER A 89 -3.48 5.75 -0.36
CA SER A 89 -3.99 5.93 -1.72
C SER A 89 -5.31 5.18 -1.96
N LEU A 90 -6.10 5.66 -2.93
CA LEU A 90 -7.27 4.92 -3.40
C LEU A 90 -6.92 3.53 -3.94
N ARG A 91 -5.74 3.40 -4.57
CA ARG A 91 -5.27 2.11 -5.08
C ARG A 91 -5.01 1.12 -3.94
N ALA A 92 -4.36 1.58 -2.88
CA ALA A 92 -4.12 0.77 -1.68
C ALA A 92 -5.44 0.39 -1.00
N ALA A 93 -6.41 1.30 -0.95
CA ALA A 93 -7.73 1.01 -0.42
C ALA A 93 -8.47 -0.07 -1.23
N ARG A 94 -8.50 0.07 -2.55
CA ARG A 94 -9.08 -0.93 -3.46
C ARG A 94 -8.39 -2.29 -3.35
N GLY A 95 -7.06 -2.29 -3.26
CA GLY A 95 -6.27 -3.52 -3.08
C GLY A 95 -6.49 -4.18 -1.72
N ALA A 96 -6.97 -3.47 -0.71
CA ALA A 96 -7.21 -4.00 0.63
C ALA A 96 -8.63 -4.56 0.83
N LEU A 97 -9.61 -4.03 0.09
CA LEU A 97 -10.99 -4.47 0.11
C LEU A 97 -11.21 -5.74 -0.72
N ASP A 98 -12.34 -6.41 -0.48
CA ASP A 98 -12.77 -7.56 -1.29
C ASP A 98 -13.06 -7.11 -2.74
N GLU A 99 -12.71 -7.93 -3.73
CA GLU A 99 -12.85 -7.62 -5.16
C GLU A 99 -14.30 -7.34 -5.58
N THR A 100 -15.28 -7.85 -4.84
CA THR A 100 -16.71 -7.64 -5.09
C THR A 100 -17.26 -6.37 -4.44
N SER A 101 -16.44 -5.66 -3.65
CA SER A 101 -16.86 -4.42 -2.98
C SER A 101 -17.18 -3.33 -4.00
N GLY A 102 -18.41 -2.83 -3.99
CA GLY A 102 -18.80 -1.66 -4.76
C GLY A 102 -18.11 -0.41 -4.21
N ILE A 103 -17.14 0.14 -4.93
CA ILE A 103 -16.37 1.32 -4.51
C ILE A 103 -16.75 2.53 -5.36
N THR A 104 -17.18 3.60 -4.71
CA THR A 104 -17.35 4.93 -5.32
C THR A 104 -16.29 5.90 -4.81
N THR A 105 -15.82 6.78 -5.68
CA THR A 105 -14.74 7.72 -5.36
C THR A 105 -15.09 9.11 -5.85
N GLU A 106 -14.89 10.12 -5.02
CA GLU A 106 -15.15 11.52 -5.34
C GLU A 106 -13.93 12.39 -5.05
N ASP A 107 -13.74 13.44 -5.87
CA ASP A 107 -12.73 14.45 -5.64
C ASP A 107 -13.18 15.38 -4.51
N ALA A 108 -12.47 15.34 -3.38
CA ALA A 108 -12.83 16.09 -2.18
C ALA A 108 -12.73 17.61 -2.37
N THR A 109 -12.00 18.08 -3.39
CA THR A 109 -11.88 19.52 -3.69
C THR A 109 -13.18 20.12 -4.26
N GLY A 110 -14.12 19.28 -4.73
CA GLY A 110 -15.31 19.72 -5.44
C GLY A 110 -15.10 20.04 -6.93
N GLU A 111 -13.86 19.95 -7.44
CA GLU A 111 -13.53 20.18 -8.86
C GLU A 111 -14.05 19.07 -9.80
N LYS A 112 -14.51 17.93 -9.25
CA LYS A 112 -15.05 16.78 -10.00
C LYS A 112 -14.06 16.20 -11.02
N ARG A 113 -12.76 16.21 -10.71
CA ARG A 113 -11.74 15.63 -11.59
C ARG A 113 -11.90 14.11 -11.66
N LEU A 114 -11.55 13.54 -12.81
CA LEU A 114 -11.52 12.09 -12.99
C LEU A 114 -10.32 11.46 -12.27
N ILE A 115 -10.60 10.45 -11.47
CA ILE A 115 -9.60 9.66 -10.74
C ILE A 115 -9.15 8.50 -11.65
N VAL A 116 -8.10 8.74 -12.43
CA VAL A 116 -7.59 7.73 -13.39
C VAL A 116 -6.50 6.87 -12.77
N LEU A 117 -5.48 7.50 -12.16
CA LEU A 117 -4.37 6.79 -11.53
C LEU A 117 -4.52 6.84 -10.01
N GLU A 118 -5.27 5.90 -9.45
CA GLU A 118 -5.68 5.86 -8.03
C GLU A 118 -4.51 5.95 -7.03
N SER A 119 -3.29 5.52 -7.39
CA SER A 119 -2.10 5.64 -6.54
C SER A 119 -1.59 7.08 -6.36
N ASN A 120 -2.09 8.02 -7.17
CA ASN A 120 -1.80 9.45 -7.07
C ASN A 120 -2.87 10.22 -6.26
N TRP A 121 -3.89 9.53 -5.76
CA TRP A 121 -5.00 10.12 -5.01
C TRP A 121 -4.99 9.61 -3.58
N ARG A 122 -4.94 10.54 -2.63
CA ARG A 122 -4.92 10.32 -1.18
C ARG A 122 -6.34 10.39 -0.64
N VAL A 123 -6.77 9.35 0.07
CA VAL A 123 -8.06 9.29 0.76
C VAL A 123 -8.09 10.34 1.87
N CYS A 124 -9.14 11.16 1.87
CA CYS A 124 -9.44 12.16 2.90
C CYS A 124 -10.52 11.68 3.86
N SER A 125 -11.55 11.02 3.33
CA SER A 125 -12.60 10.40 4.15
C SER A 125 -13.13 9.13 3.49
N GLN A 126 -13.74 8.29 4.31
CA GLN A 126 -14.30 7.01 3.91
C GLN A 126 -15.67 6.78 4.54
N LYS A 127 -16.50 6.01 3.85
CA LYS A 127 -17.72 5.41 4.40
C LYS A 127 -17.76 3.95 3.97
N PRO A 128 -17.94 2.97 4.88
CA PRO A 128 -18.08 3.10 6.33
C PRO A 128 -16.88 3.76 7.02
N ALA A 129 -17.08 4.28 8.23
CA ALA A 129 -15.96 4.84 9.00
C ALA A 129 -14.99 3.72 9.43
N ALA A 130 -13.74 4.07 9.76
CA ALA A 130 -12.78 3.08 10.22
C ALA A 130 -13.32 2.32 11.45
N GLY A 131 -13.19 0.99 11.43
CA GLY A 131 -13.73 0.09 12.46
C GLY A 131 -15.22 -0.24 12.31
N GLU A 132 -15.98 0.44 11.45
CA GLU A 132 -17.38 0.07 11.18
C GLU A 132 -17.48 -1.23 10.38
N PRO A 133 -18.54 -2.02 10.57
CA PRO A 133 -18.76 -3.23 9.81
C PRO A 133 -18.99 -2.94 8.32
N LEU A 134 -18.39 -3.76 7.46
CA LEU A 134 -18.57 -3.68 6.01
C LEU A 134 -19.90 -4.29 5.56
N GLU A 135 -20.32 -5.44 6.09
CA GLU A 135 -21.64 -6.07 5.83
C GLU A 135 -22.07 -6.12 4.33
N GLY A 136 -21.11 -6.17 3.40
CA GLY A 136 -21.39 -6.13 1.96
C GLY A 136 -21.95 -4.79 1.44
N ARG A 137 -21.91 -3.73 2.24
CA ARG A 137 -22.39 -2.40 1.85
C ARG A 137 -21.41 -1.71 0.89
N PRO A 138 -21.89 -0.81 0.03
CA PRO A 138 -21.03 0.00 -0.81
C PRO A 138 -20.07 0.84 0.03
N VAL A 139 -18.83 0.93 -0.43
CA VAL A 139 -17.79 1.76 0.15
C VAL A 139 -17.66 3.03 -0.68
N SER A 140 -17.61 4.19 -0.02
CA SER A 140 -17.30 5.45 -0.69
C SER A 140 -16.06 6.11 -0.09
N PHE A 141 -15.28 6.73 -0.96
CA PHE A 141 -14.11 7.52 -0.59
C PHE A 141 -14.20 8.92 -1.16
N THR A 142 -13.75 9.90 -0.39
CA THR A 142 -13.33 11.19 -0.94
C THR A 142 -11.81 11.22 -0.97
N ALA A 143 -11.23 11.81 -2.02
CA ALA A 143 -9.79 11.88 -2.17
C ALA A 143 -9.34 13.18 -2.83
N VAL A 144 -8.09 13.55 -2.58
CA VAL A 144 -7.37 14.64 -3.26
C VAL A 144 -6.09 14.10 -3.88
N LYS A 145 -5.41 14.84 -4.75
CA LYS A 145 -4.07 14.40 -5.18
C LYS A 145 -3.07 14.50 -4.03
N PHE A 146 -2.08 13.61 -4.02
CA PHE A 146 -0.95 13.77 -3.11
C PHE A 146 -0.30 15.15 -3.31
N GLY A 147 -0.07 15.86 -2.20
CA GLY A 147 0.41 17.26 -2.20
C GLY A 147 -0.69 18.30 -1.98
N GLU A 148 -1.96 17.94 -2.18
CA GLU A 148 -3.10 18.80 -1.85
C GLU A 148 -3.51 18.61 -0.38
N THR A 149 -4.32 19.53 0.16
CA THR A 149 -4.83 19.46 1.54
C THR A 149 -6.22 18.83 1.52
N CYS A 150 -6.48 17.92 2.47
CA CYS A 150 -7.83 17.40 2.66
C CYS A 150 -8.72 18.47 3.32
N PRO A 151 -9.94 18.70 2.81
CA PRO A 151 -10.89 19.67 3.38
C PRO A 151 -11.44 19.23 4.75
#